data_AF-A0A8S4RK33-F1
#
_entry.id   AF-A0A8S4RK33-F1
#
_cell.length_a   1.000
_cell.length_b   1.000
_cell.length_c   1.000
_cell.angle_alpha   90.00
_cell.angle_beta   90.00
_cell.angle_gamma   90.00
#
_symmetry.space_group_name_H-M   'P 1'
#
loop_
_entity.id
_entity.type
_entity.pdbx_description
1 polymer ?
#
loop_
_entity_poly.entity_id
_entity_poly.type
_entity_poly.pdbx_seq_one_letter_code
_entity_poly.pdbx_strand_id
1 'polypeptide(L)'
;MTLSDLPAIVNHFKRFSKRYFKRAKSHPNPLVVKACSYTPNPNVSNPIRRRPRHVLDDPDNDITMDNAPYARALGLYTDNTTTTQRSRQRRRGPKF
;
A
#
# COMPACT_ATOMS: atom_id res chain seq x y z
N MET A 1 -3.19 24.13 -1.05
CA MET A 1 -2.82 23.36 -2.26
C MET A 1 -4.00 23.40 -3.19
N THR A 2 -3.92 24.22 -4.24
CA THR A 2 -4.94 24.26 -5.29
C THR A 2 -4.62 23.18 -6.33
N LEU A 3 -5.63 22.69 -7.07
CA LEU A 3 -5.42 21.63 -8.08
C LEU A 3 -4.39 22.01 -9.17
N SER A 4 -4.12 23.31 -9.35
CA SER A 4 -3.07 23.87 -10.22
C SER A 4 -1.63 23.54 -9.78
N ASP A 5 -1.41 23.21 -8.50
CA ASP A 5 -0.08 22.90 -7.97
C ASP A 5 0.34 21.45 -8.27
N LEU A 6 -0.63 20.58 -8.58
CA LEU A 6 -0.40 19.15 -8.72
C LEU A 6 0.63 18.81 -9.82
N PRO A 7 0.58 19.40 -11.03
CA PRO A 7 1.60 19.15 -12.05
C PRO A 7 3.00 19.61 -11.63
N ALA A 8 3.09 20.73 -10.90
CA ALA A 8 4.36 21.26 -10.41
C ALA A 8 4.98 20.34 -9.34
N ILE A 9 4.15 19.82 -8.43
CA ILE A 9 4.56 18.86 -7.39
C ILE A 9 5.04 17.56 -8.02
N VAL A 10 4.31 17.01 -9.00
CA VAL A 10 4.71 15.80 -9.73
C VAL A 10 6.06 16.00 -10.41
N ASN A 11 6.25 17.13 -11.10
CA ASN A 11 7.53 17.46 -11.74
C ASN A 11 8.66 17.62 -10.74
N HIS A 12 8.38 18.24 -9.59
CA HIS A 12 9.35 18.38 -8.49
C HIS A 12 9.81 17.01 -7.99
N PHE A 13 8.89 16.12 -7.62
CA PHE A 13 9.21 14.78 -7.14
C PHE A 13 9.91 13.92 -8.20
N LYS A 14 9.55 14.05 -9.47
CA LYS A 14 10.23 13.36 -10.57
C LYS A 14 11.68 13.82 -10.73
N ARG A 15 11.95 15.12 -10.65
CA ARG A 15 13.32 15.66 -10.70
C ARG A 15 14.11 15.29 -9.44
N PHE A 16 13.49 15.35 -8.28
CA PHE A 16 14.10 15.02 -7.00
C PHE A 16 14.53 13.55 -6.95
N SER A 17 13.61 12.63 -7.28
CA SER A 17 13.91 11.19 -7.36
C SER A 17 15.04 10.89 -8.35
N LYS A 18 15.03 11.49 -9.55
CA LYS A 18 16.12 11.32 -10.54
C LYS A 18 17.48 11.75 -9.97
N ARG A 19 17.55 12.87 -9.25
CA ARG A 19 18.80 13.35 -8.60
C ARG A 19 19.25 12.41 -7.49
N TYR A 20 18.31 11.94 -6.66
CA TYR A 20 18.59 10.99 -5.58
C TYR A 20 19.19 9.69 -6.13
N PHE A 21 18.53 9.05 -7.09
CA PHE A 21 19.01 7.80 -7.67
C PHE A 21 20.32 7.96 -8.46
N LYS A 22 20.56 9.12 -9.10
CA LYS A 22 21.87 9.42 -9.71
C LYS A 22 23.00 9.41 -8.68
N ARG A 23 22.76 9.95 -7.48
CA ARG A 23 23.73 9.97 -6.38
C ARG A 23 23.87 8.60 -5.71
N ALA A 24 22.78 7.84 -5.61
CA ALA A 24 22.79 6.48 -5.05
C ALA A 24 23.69 5.52 -5.84
N LYS A 25 23.83 5.71 -7.16
CA LYS A 25 24.72 4.90 -8.01
C LYS A 25 26.20 5.00 -7.62
N SER A 26 26.65 6.13 -7.09
CA SER A 26 28.04 6.37 -6.67
C SER A 26 28.19 6.33 -5.15
N HIS A 27 27.27 5.70 -4.43
CA HIS A 27 27.29 5.68 -2.97
C HIS A 27 28.41 4.73 -2.49
N PRO A 28 29.15 5.08 -1.42
CA PRO A 28 30.17 4.18 -0.86
C PRO A 28 29.62 2.87 -0.29
N ASN A 29 28.29 2.77 -0.12
CA ASN A 29 27.65 1.58 0.44
C ASN A 29 27.13 0.70 -0.70
N PRO A 30 27.67 -0.52 -0.88
CA PRO A 30 27.26 -1.41 -1.97
C PRO A 30 25.79 -1.84 -1.88
N LEU A 31 25.17 -1.84 -0.70
CA LEU A 31 23.75 -2.16 -0.54
C LEU A 31 22.86 -1.08 -1.17
N VAL A 32 23.24 0.20 -1.03
CA VAL A 32 22.52 1.32 -1.63
C VAL A 32 22.63 1.28 -3.16
N VAL A 33 23.82 0.95 -3.67
CA VAL A 33 24.05 0.77 -5.10
C VAL A 33 23.21 -0.39 -5.66
N LYS A 34 23.23 -1.55 -4.99
CA LYS A 34 22.41 -2.72 -5.35
C LYS A 34 20.91 -2.42 -5.33
N ALA A 35 20.43 -1.67 -4.33
CA ALA A 35 19.03 -1.25 -4.26
C ALA A 35 18.66 -0.31 -5.42
N CYS A 36 19.57 0.58 -5.84
CA CYS A 36 19.35 1.46 -6.98
C CYS A 36 19.25 0.71 -8.33
N SER A 37 19.90 -0.46 -8.46
CA SER A 37 19.83 -1.31 -9.65
C SER A 37 18.75 -2.39 -9.55
N TYR A 38 17.86 -2.33 -8.56
CA TYR A 38 16.77 -3.28 -8.43
C TYR A 38 15.82 -3.18 -9.65
N THR A 39 15.75 -4.26 -10.41
CA THR A 39 14.70 -4.45 -11.41
C THR A 39 13.57 -5.25 -10.77
N PRO A 40 12.33 -4.72 -10.74
CA PRO A 40 11.20 -5.52 -10.29
C PRO A 40 11.06 -6.73 -11.22
N ASN A 41 10.88 -7.92 -10.65
CA ASN A 41 10.58 -9.10 -11.43
C ASN A 41 9.25 -8.87 -12.17
N PRO A 42 9.18 -8.94 -13.51
CA PRO A 42 7.93 -8.71 -14.24
C PRO A 42 6.88 -9.81 -13.98
N ASN A 43 7.30 -10.99 -13.51
CA ASN A 43 6.45 -12.15 -13.32
C ASN A 43 5.84 -12.24 -11.91
N VAL A 44 5.60 -11.11 -11.23
CA VAL A 44 4.92 -11.12 -9.90
C VAL A 44 3.44 -11.50 -9.99
N SER A 45 2.92 -11.83 -11.18
CA SER A 45 1.68 -12.59 -11.34
C SER A 45 1.86 -14.08 -10.95
N ASN A 46 2.63 -14.35 -9.89
CA ASN A 46 2.62 -15.66 -9.27
C ASN A 46 1.54 -15.61 -8.16
N PRO A 47 0.46 -16.40 -8.22
CA PRO A 47 -0.64 -16.35 -7.26
C PRO A 47 -0.21 -16.44 -5.79
N ILE A 48 0.98 -17.03 -5.54
CA ILE A 48 1.60 -17.19 -4.22
C ILE A 48 2.17 -15.88 -3.66
N ARG A 49 2.52 -14.90 -4.51
CA ARG A 49 3.08 -13.59 -4.11
C ARG A 49 2.16 -12.42 -4.48
N ARG A 50 0.85 -12.59 -4.32
CA ARG A 50 -0.10 -11.47 -4.45
C ARG A 50 0.22 -10.41 -3.39
N ARG A 51 0.24 -9.13 -3.80
CA ARG A 51 0.16 -8.03 -2.83
C ARG A 51 -1.10 -8.24 -1.98
N PRO A 52 -1.06 -7.96 -0.66
CA PRO A 52 -2.26 -8.03 0.16
C PRO A 52 -3.36 -7.20 -0.51
N ARG A 53 -4.52 -7.84 -0.70
CA ARG A 53 -5.64 -7.25 -1.45
C ARG A 53 -5.99 -5.89 -0.88
N HIS A 54 -6.10 -4.87 -1.72
CA HIS A 54 -6.60 -3.60 -1.27
C HIS A 54 -8.13 -3.71 -1.19
N VAL A 55 -8.67 -3.66 0.02
CA VAL A 55 -10.11 -3.87 0.31
C VAL A 55 -11.01 -2.92 -0.50
N LEU A 56 -10.49 -1.79 -0.97
CA LEU A 56 -11.27 -0.81 -1.73
C LEU A 56 -11.21 -1.00 -3.26
N ASP A 57 -10.13 -1.59 -3.79
CA ASP A 57 -9.89 -1.61 -5.25
C ASP A 57 -9.98 -3.01 -5.87
N ASP A 58 -9.72 -4.06 -5.08
CA ASP A 58 -9.73 -5.43 -5.58
C ASP A 58 -11.13 -6.03 -5.48
N PRO A 59 -11.71 -6.55 -6.59
CA PRO A 59 -12.99 -7.25 -6.54
C PRO A 59 -12.89 -8.55 -5.74
N ASP A 60 -14.02 -8.96 -5.17
CA ASP A 60 -14.13 -10.24 -4.46
C ASP A 60 -13.93 -11.42 -5.44
N ASN A 61 -13.21 -12.45 -4.99
CA ASN A 61 -13.03 -13.69 -5.74
C ASN A 61 -14.12 -14.70 -5.38
N ASP A 62 -14.30 -15.74 -6.20
CA ASP A 62 -15.36 -16.75 -6.05
C ASP A 62 -15.40 -17.34 -4.62
N ILE A 63 -14.24 -17.63 -4.04
CA ILE A 63 -14.13 -18.14 -2.66
C ILE A 63 -14.61 -17.11 -1.63
N THR A 64 -14.31 -15.81 -1.81
CA THR A 64 -14.82 -14.76 -0.91
C THR A 64 -16.32 -14.58 -1.08
N MET A 65 -16.85 -14.71 -2.31
CA MET A 65 -18.29 -14.65 -2.59
C MET A 65 -19.06 -15.81 -1.97
N ASP A 66 -18.56 -17.04 -2.10
CA ASP A 66 -19.16 -18.23 -1.52
C ASP A 66 -19.18 -18.19 0.02
N ASN A 67 -18.18 -17.53 0.63
CA ASN A 67 -18.08 -17.37 2.07
C ASN A 67 -18.82 -16.14 2.63
N ALA A 68 -19.33 -15.26 1.77
CA ALA A 68 -20.10 -14.07 2.18
C ALA A 68 -21.26 -14.36 3.15
N PRO A 69 -22.09 -15.41 3.00
CA PRO A 69 -23.17 -15.68 3.94
C PRO A 69 -22.65 -16.02 5.35
N TYR A 70 -21.56 -16.76 5.46
CA TYR A 70 -20.94 -17.09 6.75
C TYR A 70 -20.28 -15.86 7.39
N ALA A 71 -19.65 -15.00 6.58
CA ALA A 71 -19.05 -13.76 7.07
C ALA A 71 -20.11 -12.75 7.56
N ARG A 72 -21.31 -12.71 6.94
CA ARG A 72 -22.45 -11.93 7.44
C ARG A 72 -22.99 -12.48 8.76
N ALA A 73 -23.15 -13.80 8.86
CA ALA A 73 -23.61 -14.44 10.09
C ALA A 73 -22.68 -14.18 11.29
N LEU A 74 -21.38 -14.05 11.02
CA LEU A 74 -20.35 -13.71 12.02
C LEU A 74 -20.17 -12.19 12.24
N GLY A 75 -20.93 -11.34 11.54
CA GLY A 75 -20.86 -9.87 11.67
C GLY A 75 -19.56 -9.25 11.17
N LEU A 76 -18.82 -9.95 10.30
CA LEU A 76 -17.52 -9.50 9.78
C LEU A 76 -17.63 -8.63 8.52
N TYR A 77 -18.74 -8.76 7.78
CA TYR A 77 -19.10 -7.89 6.67
C TYR A 77 -20.18 -6.90 7.14
N THR A 78 -19.87 -5.61 7.08
CA THR A 78 -20.85 -4.55 7.31
C THR A 78 -21.28 -3.99 5.97
N ASP A 79 -22.58 -4.04 5.68
CA ASP A 79 -23.17 -3.34 4.53
C ASP A 79 -22.80 -1.85 4.67
N ASN A 80 -21.94 -1.39 3.78
CA ASN A 80 -21.28 -0.10 3.85
C ASN A 80 -22.21 1.03 3.38
N THR A 81 -23.16 1.41 4.23
CA THR A 81 -23.83 2.72 4.14
C THR A 81 -23.73 3.55 5.42
N THR A 82 -22.83 3.22 6.34
CA THR A 82 -22.57 4.11 7.48
C THR A 82 -21.12 4.09 7.93
N THR A 83 -20.48 5.25 7.73
CA THR A 83 -19.17 5.64 8.27
C THR A 83 -19.09 5.31 9.76
N THR A 84 -18.51 4.15 10.09
CA THR A 84 -18.21 3.79 11.47
C THR A 84 -16.84 4.35 11.81
N GLN A 85 -16.82 5.48 12.50
CA GLN A 85 -15.59 5.97 13.14
C GLN A 85 -15.15 4.92 14.17
N ARG A 86 -14.16 4.10 13.83
CA ARG A 86 -13.48 3.25 14.81
C ARG A 86 -12.73 4.15 15.78
N SER A 87 -13.34 4.41 16.94
CA SER A 87 -12.60 4.96 18.07
C SER A 87 -11.58 3.92 18.52
N ARG A 88 -10.32 4.16 18.17
CA ARG A 88 -9.20 3.40 18.73
C ARG A 88 -9.06 3.81 20.18
N GLN A 89 -9.73 3.10 21.09
CA GLN A 89 -9.36 3.14 22.50
C GLN A 89 -7.96 2.53 22.60
N ARG A 90 -6.94 3.40 22.59
CA ARG A 90 -5.56 3.02 22.89
C ARG A 90 -5.55 2.51 24.33
N ARG A 91 -5.53 1.18 24.50
CA ARG A 91 -5.27 0.57 25.80
C ARG A 91 -3.90 1.06 26.25
N ARG A 92 -3.87 1.95 27.24
CA ARG A 92 -2.63 2.35 27.90
C ARG A 92 -2.11 1.11 28.62
N GLY A 93 -0.98 0.59 28.16
CA GLY A 93 -0.27 -0.49 28.86
C GLY A 93 0.23 -0.01 30.23
N PRO A 94 0.59 -0.96 31.11
CA PRO A 94 1.10 -0.63 32.44
C PRO A 94 2.38 0.20 32.32
N LYS A 95 2.49 1.24 33.15
CA LYS A 95 3.75 1.94 33.34
C LYS A 95 4.57 1.15 34.35
N PHE A 96 5.73 0.64 33.91
CA PHE A 96 6.79 0.24 34.82
C PHE A 96 7.57 1.48 35.24
#